data_AF-A0A7M5V2D4-F1
#
_entry.id   AF-A0A7M5V2D4-F1
#
_cell.length_a   1.000
_cell.length_b   1.000
_cell.length_c   1.000
_cell.angle_alpha   90.00
_cell.angle_beta   90.00
_cell.angle_gamma   90.00
#
_symmetry.space_group_name_H-M   'P 1'
#
loop_
_entity.id
_entity.type
_entity.pdbx_description
1 polymer ?
#
loop_
_entity_poly.entity_id
_entity_poly.type
_entity_poly.pdbx_seq_one_letter_code
_entity_poly.pdbx_strand_id
1 'polypeptide(L)'
;MMKIVFLFLVCFVLQQTSSNELKEGESHSRERRAVCGFQRYNPTFRMCCGGRLVFKGSNNACCGQAGYNIRFRMCCGGRLVFKGSNNACCGQAGYNIRFRMCCGGRLVFKGSNNACCGQTGYNIRFRSCCNGRLC
;
A
#
# COMPACT_ATOMS: atom_id res chain seq x y z
N MET A 1 -15.56 67.39 -18.94
CA MET A 1 -15.84 65.94 -18.83
C MET A 1 -14.67 65.04 -19.28
N MET A 2 -13.40 65.49 -19.20
CA MET A 2 -12.22 64.67 -19.58
C MET A 2 -11.36 64.20 -18.39
N LYS A 3 -11.53 64.76 -17.18
CA LYS A 3 -10.74 64.37 -15.99
C LYS A 3 -11.22 63.06 -15.33
N ILE A 4 -12.50 62.72 -15.49
CA ILE A 4 -13.09 61.51 -14.89
C ILE A 4 -12.64 60.24 -15.63
N VAL A 5 -12.47 60.31 -16.96
CA VAL A 5 -11.98 59.18 -17.77
C VAL A 5 -10.54 58.78 -17.41
N PHE A 6 -9.70 59.75 -17.04
CA PHE A 6 -8.32 59.49 -16.63
C PHE A 6 -8.22 58.74 -15.30
N LEU A 7 -9.11 59.04 -14.33
CA LEU A 7 -9.14 58.34 -13.04
C LEU A 7 -9.55 56.87 -13.19
N PHE A 8 -10.49 56.56 -14.08
CA PHE A 8 -10.90 55.17 -14.34
C PHE A 8 -9.80 54.34 -15.03
N LEU A 9 -9.03 54.93 -15.95
CA LEU A 9 -7.91 54.23 -16.60
C LEU A 9 -6.76 53.94 -15.62
N VAL A 10 -6.46 54.85 -14.69
CA VAL A 10 -5.39 54.64 -13.70
C VAL A 10 -5.75 53.52 -12.72
N CYS A 11 -7.01 53.41 -12.28
CA CYS A 11 -7.46 52.28 -11.45
C CYS A 11 -7.39 50.93 -12.18
N PHE A 12 -7.75 50.90 -13.48
CA PHE A 12 -7.69 49.66 -14.26
C PHE A 12 -6.24 49.17 -14.46
N VAL A 13 -5.29 50.09 -14.62
CA VAL A 13 -3.86 49.75 -14.71
C VAL A 13 -3.30 49.31 -13.34
N LEU A 14 -3.75 49.91 -12.23
CA LEU A 14 -3.33 49.51 -10.87
C LEU A 14 -3.95 48.19 -10.40
N GLN A 15 -5.10 47.78 -10.91
CA GLN A 15 -5.67 46.45 -10.61
C GLN A 15 -5.01 45.29 -11.37
N GLN A 16 -4.16 45.58 -12.38
CA GLN A 16 -3.40 44.55 -13.09
C GLN A 16 -2.06 44.18 -12.40
N THR A 17 -1.64 44.89 -11.35
CA THR A 17 -0.33 44.69 -10.72
C THR A 17 -0.30 43.67 -9.58
N SER A 18 -1.35 42.84 -9.40
CA SER A 18 -1.46 41.87 -8.27
C SER A 18 -1.53 40.39 -8.67
N SER A 19 -1.24 40.02 -9.91
CA SER A 19 -0.99 38.62 -10.29
C SER A 19 0.31 38.51 -11.06
N ASN A 20 1.37 39.04 -10.46
CA ASN A 20 2.75 38.79 -10.86
C ASN A 20 3.21 37.51 -10.13
N GLU A 21 2.61 36.35 -10.45
CA GLU A 21 3.24 35.07 -10.16
C GLU A 21 4.21 34.80 -11.30
N LEU A 22 5.48 35.11 -11.04
CA LEU A 22 6.64 34.68 -11.81
C LEU A 22 6.45 33.22 -12.24
N LYS A 23 6.09 33.00 -13.51
CA LYS A 23 6.39 31.73 -14.17
C LYS A 23 7.87 31.74 -14.50
N GLU A 24 8.68 31.58 -13.47
CA GLU A 24 10.06 31.17 -13.61
C GLU A 24 10.05 29.74 -14.18
N GLY A 25 10.33 29.66 -15.47
CA GLY A 25 10.89 28.45 -16.05
C GLY A 25 12.28 28.24 -15.44
N GLU A 26 12.35 27.55 -14.30
CA GLU A 26 13.62 27.05 -13.77
C GLU A 26 13.91 25.68 -14.38
N SER A 27 14.99 25.60 -15.15
CA SER A 27 15.63 24.35 -15.53
C SER A 27 16.28 23.71 -14.30
N HIS A 28 15.50 23.03 -13.47
CA HIS A 28 16.05 22.25 -12.37
C HIS A 28 16.05 20.77 -12.77
N SER A 29 17.20 20.12 -12.61
CA SER A 29 17.45 18.70 -12.88
C SER A 29 16.22 17.82 -12.59
N ARG A 30 15.94 16.81 -13.44
CA ARG A 30 14.86 15.81 -13.26
C ARG A 30 15.05 14.95 -12.00
N GLU A 31 15.17 15.55 -10.82
CA GLU A 31 14.96 14.87 -9.56
C GLU A 31 13.47 14.59 -9.49
N ARG A 32 13.06 13.38 -9.85
CA ARG A 32 11.66 12.91 -9.78
C ARG A 32 11.21 12.94 -8.31
N ARG A 33 10.90 14.11 -7.76
CA ARG A 33 10.36 14.26 -6.41
C ARG A 33 8.96 13.67 -6.41
N ALA A 34 8.82 12.51 -5.78
CA ALA A 34 7.55 11.84 -5.61
C ALA A 34 6.76 12.50 -4.46
N VAL A 35 5.44 12.28 -4.42
CA VAL A 35 4.57 12.89 -3.42
C VAL A 35 3.87 11.78 -2.62
N CYS A 36 3.75 11.97 -1.30
CA CYS A 36 3.05 11.10 -0.37
C CYS A 36 2.13 11.95 0.50
N GLY A 37 0.81 11.86 0.28
CA GLY A 37 -0.14 12.82 0.85
C GLY A 37 0.19 14.24 0.37
N PHE A 38 0.49 15.15 1.29
CA PHE A 38 0.90 16.53 0.99
C PHE A 38 2.42 16.75 1.01
N GLN A 39 3.21 15.69 1.21
CA GLN A 39 4.66 15.80 1.38
C GLN A 39 5.39 15.34 0.13
N ARG A 40 6.28 16.19 -0.39
CA ARG A 40 7.26 15.81 -1.42
C ARG A 40 8.39 15.00 -0.77
N TYR A 41 8.90 14.00 -1.46
CA TYR A 41 10.00 13.17 -1.00
C TYR A 41 10.91 12.73 -2.13
N ASN A 42 12.15 12.40 -1.78
CA ASN A 42 13.11 11.83 -2.72
C ASN A 42 12.93 10.29 -2.77
N PRO A 43 12.54 9.71 -3.93
CA PRO A 43 12.24 8.29 -4.06
C PRO A 43 13.48 7.38 -4.12
N THR A 44 14.68 7.96 -4.05
CA THR A 44 15.94 7.23 -3.93
C THR A 44 16.04 6.58 -2.55
N PHE A 45 15.63 7.28 -1.48
CA PHE A 45 15.77 6.78 -0.10
C PHE A 45 14.44 6.63 0.67
N ARG A 46 13.34 7.20 0.19
CA ARG A 46 12.00 7.06 0.78
C ARG A 46 11.02 6.37 -0.16
N MET A 47 9.97 5.81 0.41
CA MET A 47 8.78 5.32 -0.28
C MET A 47 7.52 5.68 0.52
N CYS A 48 6.37 5.72 -0.14
CA CYS A 48 5.08 6.02 0.48
C CYS A 48 4.29 4.73 0.72
N CYS A 49 3.91 4.46 1.97
CA CYS A 49 3.04 3.36 2.35
C CYS A 49 1.74 3.92 2.91
N GLY A 50 0.61 3.76 2.22
CA GLY A 50 -0.71 4.18 2.72
C GLY A 50 -0.80 5.64 3.18
N GLY A 51 -0.04 6.55 2.55
CA GLY A 51 0.02 7.97 2.93
C GLY A 51 1.09 8.31 3.98
N ARG A 52 1.89 7.34 4.44
CA ARG A 52 3.01 7.53 5.37
C ARG A 52 4.34 7.32 4.68
N LEU A 53 5.27 8.26 4.87
CA LEU A 53 6.64 8.11 4.39
C LEU A 53 7.42 7.11 5.23
N VAL A 54 8.08 6.17 4.56
CA VAL A 54 8.97 5.17 5.16
C VAL A 54 10.29 5.08 4.36
N PHE A 55 11.32 4.48 4.95
CA PHE A 55 12.58 4.25 4.25
C PHE A 55 12.42 3.15 3.18
N LYS A 56 12.90 3.44 1.97
CA LYS A 56 12.81 2.52 0.84
C LYS A 56 13.57 1.24 1.08
N GLY A 57 14.84 1.33 1.52
CA GLY A 57 15.71 0.16 1.68
C GLY A 57 15.81 -0.70 0.41
N SER A 58 16.70 -1.69 0.39
CA SER A 58 16.76 -2.64 -0.73
C SER A 58 15.72 -3.76 -0.63
N ASN A 59 15.22 -4.02 0.57
CA ASN A 59 14.34 -5.14 0.89
C ASN A 59 13.07 -4.68 1.62
N ASN A 60 12.73 -3.38 1.62
CA ASN A 60 11.51 -2.96 2.28
C ASN A 60 10.31 -2.98 1.33
N ALA A 61 9.15 -3.30 1.90
CA ALA A 61 7.86 -3.29 1.26
C ALA A 61 6.83 -2.64 2.20
N CYS A 62 5.63 -2.37 1.67
CA CYS A 62 4.52 -1.83 2.46
C CYS A 62 3.57 -2.93 2.95
N CYS A 63 3.07 -2.76 4.17
CA CYS A 63 1.90 -3.46 4.69
C CYS A 63 0.96 -2.39 5.27
N GLY A 64 -0.03 -1.96 4.49
CA GLY A 64 -0.81 -0.77 4.79
C GLY A 64 0.08 0.48 4.88
N GLN A 65 0.10 1.12 6.04
CA GLN A 65 0.94 2.30 6.32
C GLN A 65 2.35 1.97 6.82
N ALA A 66 2.63 0.71 7.12
CA ALA A 66 3.90 0.29 7.69
C ALA A 66 4.87 -0.18 6.61
N GLY A 67 6.09 0.36 6.63
CA GLY A 67 7.23 -0.21 5.92
C GLY A 67 7.82 -1.37 6.70
N TYR A 68 8.20 -2.45 6.03
CA TYR A 68 8.85 -3.60 6.66
C TYR A 68 9.88 -4.23 5.75
N ASN A 69 10.91 -4.86 6.33
CA ASN A 69 11.90 -5.61 5.56
C ASN A 69 11.40 -7.05 5.27
N ILE A 70 11.29 -7.40 3.98
CA ILE A 70 10.76 -8.69 3.49
C ILE A 70 11.61 -9.91 3.87
N ARG A 71 12.84 -9.69 4.34
CA ARG A 71 13.70 -10.77 4.87
C ARG A 71 13.23 -11.26 6.24
N PHE A 72 12.67 -10.37 7.05
CA PHE A 72 12.31 -10.68 8.44
C PHE A 72 10.81 -10.78 8.68
N ARG A 73 10.00 -10.15 7.84
CA ARG A 73 8.54 -10.09 8.00
C ARG A 73 7.83 -10.35 6.67
N MET A 74 6.54 -10.62 6.78
CA MET A 74 5.58 -10.75 5.68
C MET A 74 4.29 -10.00 6.02
N CYS A 75 3.54 -9.58 5.01
CA CYS A 75 2.24 -8.93 5.18
C CYS A 75 1.12 -9.92 4.88
N CYS A 76 0.33 -10.30 5.89
CA CYS A 76 -0.83 -11.18 5.74
C CYS A 76 -2.09 -10.41 6.09
N GLY A 77 -3.00 -10.20 5.12
CA GLY A 77 -4.28 -9.52 5.37
C GLY A 77 -4.17 -8.15 6.04
N GLY A 78 -3.12 -7.38 5.69
CA GLY A 78 -2.82 -6.08 6.30
C GLY A 78 -2.08 -6.14 7.65
N ARG A 79 -1.79 -7.34 8.17
CA ARG A 79 -1.03 -7.54 9.40
C ARG A 79 0.41 -7.96 9.11
N LEU A 80 1.37 -7.33 9.77
CA LEU A 80 2.76 -7.78 9.74
C LEU A 80 2.93 -9.05 10.59
N VAL A 81 3.52 -10.08 9.99
CA VAL A 81 3.84 -11.35 10.63
C VAL A 81 5.34 -11.60 10.51
N PHE A 82 5.95 -12.19 11.54
CA PHE A 82 7.34 -12.61 11.47
C PHE A 82 7.50 -13.73 10.45
N LYS A 83 8.49 -13.60 9.57
CA LYS A 83 8.73 -14.58 8.50
C LYS A 83 9.15 -15.90 9.11
N GLY A 84 10.23 -15.97 9.88
CA GLY A 84 10.65 -17.21 10.55
C GLY A 84 10.60 -18.40 9.59
N SER A 85 9.80 -19.43 9.94
CA SER A 85 9.50 -20.57 9.06
C SER A 85 8.24 -20.42 8.22
N ASN A 86 7.49 -19.33 8.39
CA ASN A 86 6.28 -19.03 7.62
C ASN A 86 6.64 -18.61 6.19
N ASN A 87 5.86 -19.13 5.25
CA ASN A 87 6.02 -18.88 3.82
C ASN A 87 4.69 -18.67 3.07
N ALA A 88 3.55 -18.74 3.77
CA ALA A 88 2.23 -18.44 3.22
C ALA A 88 1.33 -17.73 4.24
N CYS A 89 0.26 -17.11 3.76
CA CYS A 89 -0.74 -16.43 4.58
C CYS A 89 -2.09 -17.15 4.52
N CYS A 90 -2.79 -17.19 5.65
CA CYS A 90 -4.18 -17.58 5.76
C CYS A 90 -4.92 -16.45 6.50
N GLY A 91 -5.58 -15.58 5.74
CA GLY A 91 -6.08 -14.30 6.27
C GLY A 91 -4.94 -13.45 6.82
N GLN A 92 -4.99 -13.15 8.12
CA GLN A 92 -3.98 -12.35 8.83
C GLN A 92 -2.87 -13.19 9.49
N ALA A 93 -2.93 -14.52 9.39
CA ALA A 93 -1.95 -15.42 9.98
C ALA A 93 -0.93 -15.86 8.94
N GLY A 94 0.36 -15.80 9.28
CA GLY A 94 1.42 -16.49 8.54
C GLY A 94 1.49 -17.96 8.99
N TYR A 95 1.78 -18.86 8.05
CA TYR A 95 1.99 -20.27 8.34
C TYR A 95 3.04 -20.89 7.42
N ASN A 96 3.54 -22.05 7.82
CA ASN A 96 4.42 -22.88 7.01
C ASN A 96 3.61 -23.93 6.24
N ILE A 97 3.66 -23.88 4.91
CA ILE A 97 2.94 -24.80 4.00
C ILE A 97 3.34 -26.27 4.13
N ARG A 98 4.46 -26.57 4.81
CA ARG A 98 4.91 -27.94 5.09
C ARG A 98 4.02 -28.60 6.15
N PHE A 99 3.53 -27.83 7.12
CA PHE A 99 2.82 -28.38 8.29
C PHE A 99 1.32 -28.06 8.29
N ARG A 100 0.91 -27.01 7.58
CA ARG A 100 -0.48 -26.53 7.57
C ARG A 100 -0.97 -26.19 6.17
N MET A 101 -2.28 -26.11 6.03
CA MET A 101 -3.01 -25.61 4.86
C MET A 101 -4.11 -24.65 5.31
N CYS A 102 -4.60 -23.81 4.40
CA CYS A 102 -5.63 -22.82 4.68
C CYS A 102 -6.96 -23.25 4.05
N CYS A 103 -7.97 -23.53 4.87
CA CYS A 103 -9.32 -23.85 4.44
C CYS A 103 -10.24 -22.67 4.77
N GLY A 104 -10.71 -21.94 3.75
CA GLY A 104 -11.67 -20.84 3.93
C GLY A 104 -11.25 -19.77 4.96
N GLY A 105 -9.95 -19.51 5.11
CA GLY A 105 -9.41 -18.58 6.10
C GLY A 105 -9.04 -19.20 7.45
N ARG A 106 -9.26 -20.50 7.65
CA ARG A 106 -8.86 -21.25 8.85
C ARG A 106 -7.65 -22.14 8.57
N LEU A 107 -6.67 -22.10 9.47
CA LEU A 107 -5.52 -22.98 9.40
C LEU A 107 -5.88 -24.39 9.90
N VAL A 108 -5.54 -25.39 9.11
CA VAL A 108 -5.68 -26.81 9.45
C VAL A 108 -4.38 -27.56 9.20
N PHE A 109 -4.19 -28.70 9.85
CA PHE A 109 -2.98 -29.50 9.66
C PHE A 109 -2.94 -30.11 8.25
N LYS A 110 -1.76 -30.02 7.64
CA LYS A 110 -1.51 -30.67 6.36
C LYS A 110 -1.25 -32.15 6.60
N GLY A 111 -1.90 -32.98 5.80
CA GLY A 111 -1.67 -34.43 5.72
C GLY A 111 -1.86 -34.88 4.28
N SER A 112 -1.26 -36.01 3.89
CA SER A 112 -1.26 -36.47 2.49
C SER A 112 -2.65 -36.75 1.92
N ASN A 113 -3.62 -37.04 2.79
CA ASN A 113 -5.01 -37.30 2.42
C ASN A 113 -5.94 -36.20 2.93
N ASN A 114 -5.42 -35.04 3.37
CA ASN A 114 -6.26 -33.97 3.89
C ASN A 114 -6.70 -33.03 2.75
N ALA A 115 -7.99 -32.70 2.72
CA ALA A 115 -8.59 -31.72 1.82
C ALA A 115 -9.42 -30.70 2.63
N CYS A 116 -9.88 -29.63 1.96
CA CYS A 116 -10.77 -28.64 2.55
C CYS A 116 -12.21 -28.87 2.11
N CYS A 117 -13.15 -28.71 3.04
CA CYS A 117 -14.57 -28.52 2.78
C CYS A 117 -15.01 -27.24 3.51
N GLY A 118 -15.13 -26.13 2.78
CA GLY A 118 -15.30 -24.80 3.37
C GLY A 118 -14.11 -24.43 4.27
N GLN A 119 -14.39 -24.20 5.56
CA GLN A 119 -13.37 -23.88 6.56
C GLN A 119 -12.79 -25.12 7.27
N THR A 120 -13.26 -26.31 6.94
CA THR A 120 -12.94 -27.55 7.65
C THR A 120 -11.95 -28.37 6.85
N GLY A 121 -10.84 -28.76 7.47
CA GLY A 121 -9.95 -29.78 6.93
C GLY A 121 -10.48 -31.17 7.26
N TYR A 122 -10.49 -32.08 6.30
CA TYR A 122 -10.92 -33.46 6.49
C TYR A 122 -10.03 -34.44 5.74
N ASN A 123 -10.01 -35.69 6.16
CA ASN A 123 -9.28 -36.74 5.46
C ASN A 123 -10.20 -37.39 4.41
N ILE A 124 -9.80 -37.32 3.14
CA ILE A 124 -10.55 -37.81 1.98
C ILE A 124 -10.79 -39.32 1.98
N ARG A 125 -10.08 -40.09 2.82
CA ARG A 125 -10.29 -41.53 2.96
C ARG A 125 -11.51 -41.89 3.81
N PHE A 126 -11.99 -40.97 4.65
CA PHE A 126 -13.06 -41.23 5.61
C PHE A 126 -14.32 -40.41 5.38
N ARG A 127 -14.21 -39.32 4.61
CA ARG A 127 -15.27 -38.34 4.37
C ARG A 127 -15.16 -37.76 2.98
N SER A 128 -16.23 -37.12 2.52
CA SER A 128 -16.39 -36.41 1.25
C SER A 128 -16.91 -34.99 1.51
N CYS A 129 -16.83 -34.11 0.51
CA CYS A 129 -17.41 -32.76 0.60
C CYS A 129 -18.62 -32.65 -0.34
N CYS A 130 -19.81 -32.53 0.24
CA CYS A 130 -21.08 -32.37 -0.44
C CYS A 130 -21.63 -30.97 -0.20
N ASN A 131 -21.70 -30.12 -1.24
CA ASN A 131 -22.23 -28.75 -1.15
C ASN A 131 -21.62 -27.92 0.00
N GLY A 132 -20.31 -28.03 0.20
CA GLY A 132 -19.58 -27.30 1.24
C GLY A 132 -19.73 -27.85 2.66
N ARG A 133 -20.36 -29.03 2.82
CA ARG A 133 -20.48 -29.75 4.10
C ARG A 133 -19.90 -31.16 3.98
N LEU A 134 -19.42 -31.70 5.10
CA LEU A 134 -18.88 -33.06 5.11
C LEU A 134 -20.01 -34.10 5.04
N CYS A 135 -19.84 -35.01 4.10
CA CYS A 135 -20.49 -36.31 3.93
C CYS A 135 -19.34 -37.35 3.92
#